data_AF-A0A3G3GHE3-F1
#
_entry.id   AF-A0A3G3GHE3-F1
#
_cell.length_a   1.000
_cell.length_b   1.000
_cell.length_c   1.000
_cell.angle_alpha   90.00
_cell.angle_beta   90.00
_cell.angle_gamma   90.00
#
_symmetry.space_group_name_H-M   'P 1'
#
loop_
_entity.id
_entity.type
_entity.pdbx_description
1 polymer ?
#
loop_
_entity_poly.entity_id
_entity_poly.type
_entity_poly.pdbx_seq_one_letter_code
_entity_poly.pdbx_strand_id
1 'polypeptide(L)'
;MAHYQFDSNFENLFLKVCIESESMAKAAVALKMNYKTLCFHVKRLGCSKPNQPGKKLAKRSSKKQIPLEDIFNGKHLTYQSHKLKKRILREGYKLHKCENCGLSQWLDNAIPLELHHIDGNRLNNHLQNLILLCPNCHA
;
A
#
# COMPACT_ATOMS: atom_id res chain seq x y z
N MET A 1 -8.66 34.20 -8.63
CA MET A 1 -7.82 35.26 -8.05
C MET A 1 -7.80 35.08 -6.54
N ALA A 2 -6.63 35.12 -5.90
CA ALA A 2 -6.52 34.88 -4.46
C ALA A 2 -7.09 36.07 -3.68
N HIS A 3 -8.05 35.83 -2.77
CA HIS A 3 -8.78 36.86 -2.02
C HIS A 3 -8.03 37.40 -0.79
N TYR A 4 -6.70 37.26 -0.72
CA TYR A 4 -5.93 37.57 0.48
C TYR A 4 -4.84 38.58 0.15
N GLN A 5 -4.91 39.76 0.76
CA GLN A 5 -3.78 40.69 0.82
C GLN A 5 -2.92 40.30 2.02
N PHE A 6 -1.69 39.87 1.75
CA PHE A 6 -0.71 39.55 2.77
C PHE A 6 -0.09 40.87 3.28
N ASP A 7 -0.83 41.57 4.15
CA ASP A 7 -0.34 42.72 4.89
C ASP A 7 0.28 42.28 6.24
N SER A 8 0.96 43.19 6.94
CA SER A 8 1.63 42.89 8.21
C SER A 8 0.67 42.36 9.28
N ASN A 9 -0.61 42.77 9.24
CA ASN A 9 -1.63 42.29 10.16
C ASN A 9 -2.04 40.85 9.85
N PHE A 10 -2.24 40.51 8.58
CA PHE A 10 -2.57 39.16 8.15
C PHE A 10 -1.41 38.19 8.38
N GLU A 11 -0.16 38.61 8.21
CA GLU A 11 1.01 37.77 8.52
C GLU A 11 1.08 37.38 10.00
N ASN A 12 0.83 38.33 10.90
CA ASN A 12 0.77 38.06 12.33
C ASN A 12 -0.39 37.11 12.69
N LEU A 13 -1.57 37.32 12.10
CA LEU A 13 -2.71 36.42 12.24
C LEU A 13 -2.39 35.01 11.72
N PHE A 14 -1.76 34.91 10.55
CA PHE A 14 -1.37 33.67 9.91
C PHE A 14 -0.41 32.86 10.79
N LEU A 15 0.63 33.51 11.32
CA LEU A 15 1.60 32.88 12.22
C LEU A 15 0.93 32.36 13.48
N LYS A 16 0.06 33.18 14.09
CA LYS A 16 -0.71 32.78 15.28
C LYS A 16 -1.55 31.53 15.01
N VAL A 17 -2.33 31.53 13.93
CA VAL A 17 -3.19 30.38 13.57
C VAL A 17 -2.36 29.12 13.28
N CYS A 18 -1.21 29.24 12.60
CA CYS A 18 -0.33 28.10 12.34
C CYS A 18 0.29 27.52 13.61
N ILE A 19 0.57 28.36 14.61
CA ILE A 19 1.17 27.95 15.90
C ILE A 19 0.15 27.26 16.80
N GLU A 20 -1.08 27.76 16.84
CA GLU A 20 -2.17 27.30 17.71
C GLU A 20 -2.93 26.09 17.15
N SER A 21 -2.97 25.94 15.82
CA SER A 21 -3.69 24.84 15.17
C SER A 21 -3.02 23.50 15.42
N GLU A 22 -3.82 22.46 15.73
CA GLU A 22 -3.31 21.09 15.92
C GLU A 22 -2.74 20.45 14.63
N SER A 23 -3.12 20.97 13.46
CA SER A 23 -2.62 20.52 12.16
C SER A 23 -2.69 21.63 11.12
N MET A 24 -1.84 21.53 10.09
CA MET A 24 -1.86 22.47 8.96
C MET A 24 -3.17 22.38 8.15
N ALA A 25 -3.84 21.23 8.17
CA ALA A 25 -5.16 21.09 7.57
C ALA A 25 -6.23 21.89 8.34
N LYS A 26 -6.20 21.86 9.69
CA LYS A 26 -7.08 22.69 10.53
C LYS A 26 -6.76 24.18 10.34
N ALA A 27 -5.48 24.54 10.25
CA ALA A 27 -5.06 25.92 9.97
C ALA A 27 -5.61 26.42 8.62
N ALA A 28 -5.59 25.59 7.58
CA ALA A 28 -6.11 25.94 6.25
C ALA A 28 -7.62 26.21 6.28
N VAL A 29 -8.38 25.40 7.02
CA VAL A 29 -9.81 25.59 7.22
C VAL A 29 -10.09 26.88 8.00
N ALA A 30 -9.36 27.13 9.09
CA ALA A 30 -9.51 28.33 9.91
C ALA A 30 -9.22 29.62 9.12
N LEU A 31 -8.19 29.60 8.26
CA LEU A 31 -7.83 30.71 7.39
C LEU A 31 -8.69 30.79 6.11
N LYS A 32 -9.65 29.86 5.92
CA LYS A 32 -10.46 29.73 4.69
C LYS A 32 -9.61 29.76 3.41
N MET A 33 -8.46 29.11 3.46
CA MET A 33 -7.45 29.16 2.42
C MET A 33 -7.18 27.76 1.86
N ASN A 34 -6.87 27.69 0.56
CA ASN A 34 -6.46 26.44 -0.07
C ASN A 34 -5.20 25.88 0.62
N TYR A 35 -5.19 24.59 0.93
CA TYR A 35 -4.06 23.92 1.59
C TYR A 35 -2.72 24.09 0.85
N LYS A 36 -2.72 24.06 -0.50
CA LYS A 36 -1.48 24.28 -1.27
C LYS A 36 -0.95 25.70 -1.09
N THR A 37 -1.83 26.69 -1.08
CA THR A 37 -1.50 28.09 -0.80
C THR A 37 -0.98 28.25 0.62
N LEU A 38 -1.61 27.59 1.61
CA LEU A 38 -1.10 27.55 2.98
C LEU A 38 0.32 27.02 3.04
N CYS A 39 0.58 25.86 2.44
CA CYS A 39 1.91 25.25 2.43
C CYS A 39 2.97 26.14 1.78
N PHE A 40 2.61 26.91 0.76
CA PHE A 40 3.51 27.89 0.14
C PHE A 40 3.91 28.98 1.15
N HIS A 41 2.94 29.60 1.83
CA HIS A 41 3.21 30.65 2.81
C HIS A 41 3.87 30.14 4.09
N VAL A 42 3.53 28.93 4.56
CA VAL A 42 4.21 28.28 5.69
C VAL A 42 5.69 28.09 5.41
N LYS A 43 6.04 27.68 4.17
CA LYS A 43 7.45 27.57 3.75
C LYS A 43 8.11 28.95 3.68
N ARG A 44 7.43 29.94 3.13
CA ARG A 44 7.93 31.33 3.02
C ARG A 44 8.24 31.94 4.39
N LEU A 45 7.37 31.72 5.37
CA LEU A 45 7.46 32.30 6.72
C LEU A 45 8.17 31.40 7.73
N GLY A 46 8.58 30.19 7.34
CA GLY A 46 9.32 29.27 8.21
C GLY A 46 8.52 28.71 9.40
N CYS A 47 7.18 28.82 9.41
CA CYS A 47 6.36 28.50 10.58
C CYS A 47 5.79 27.05 10.58
N SER A 48 6.50 26.10 9.96
CA SER A 48 6.01 24.73 9.79
C SER A 48 6.05 23.91 11.08
N LYS A 49 4.90 23.36 11.49
CA LYS A 49 4.80 22.34 12.56
C LYS A 49 4.19 21.05 11.99
N PRO A 50 4.99 20.16 11.38
CA PRO A 50 4.48 18.91 10.87
C PRO A 50 3.99 18.03 12.03
N ASN A 51 2.79 17.47 11.89
CA ASN A 51 2.30 16.44 12.78
C ASN A 51 2.42 15.06 12.12
N GLN A 52 2.49 14.01 12.93
CA GLN A 52 2.50 12.65 12.40
C GLN A 52 1.14 12.37 11.73
N PRO A 53 1.10 11.90 10.47
CA PRO A 53 -0.14 11.62 9.78
C PRO A 53 -0.95 10.56 10.55
N GLY A 54 -2.25 10.81 10.72
CA GLY A 54 -3.16 9.90 11.42
C GLY A 54 -2.96 9.83 12.94
N LYS A 55 -2.18 10.72 13.56
CA LYS A 55 -2.09 10.82 15.02
C LYS A 55 -3.49 11.11 15.59
N LYS A 56 -3.96 10.26 16.52
CA LYS A 56 -5.31 10.26 17.11
C LYS A 56 -6.47 9.86 16.19
N LEU A 57 -6.23 9.40 14.96
CA LEU A 57 -7.28 8.75 14.17
C LEU A 57 -7.34 7.26 14.53
N ALA A 58 -8.55 6.72 14.69
CA ALA A 58 -8.74 5.28 14.80
C ALA A 58 -8.17 4.61 13.55
N LYS A 59 -7.24 3.68 13.74
CA LYS A 59 -6.75 2.85 12.62
C LYS A 59 -7.95 2.10 12.05
N ARG A 60 -8.22 2.24 10.75
CA ARG A 60 -9.19 1.39 10.07
C ARG A 60 -8.78 -0.06 10.34
N SER A 61 -9.70 -0.87 10.85
CA SER A 61 -9.48 -2.31 11.02
C SER A 61 -8.98 -2.87 9.69
N SER A 62 -7.81 -3.50 9.69
CA SER A 62 -7.31 -4.19 8.50
C SER A 62 -8.42 -5.13 8.02
N LYS A 63 -8.80 -5.04 6.73
CA LYS A 63 -9.79 -5.96 6.15
C LYS A 63 -9.39 -7.40 6.54
N LYS A 64 -10.35 -8.20 7.04
CA LYS A 64 -10.10 -9.61 7.38
C LYS A 64 -9.47 -10.29 6.17
N GLN A 65 -8.40 -11.05 6.40
CA GLN A 65 -7.76 -11.79 5.32
C GLN A 65 -8.74 -12.83 4.78
N ILE A 66 -8.84 -12.90 3.46
CA ILE A 66 -9.69 -13.88 2.77
C ILE A 66 -9.08 -15.28 3.00
N PRO A 67 -9.81 -16.31 3.43
CA PRO A 67 -9.29 -17.68 3.55
C PRO A 67 -8.74 -18.21 2.21
N LEU A 68 -7.66 -19.00 2.23
CA LEU A 68 -7.11 -19.56 0.98
C LEU A 68 -8.07 -20.59 0.37
N GLU A 69 -8.79 -21.34 1.19
CA GLU A 69 -9.81 -22.30 0.77
C GLU A 69 -10.90 -21.65 -0.08
N ASP A 70 -11.33 -20.43 0.27
CA ASP A 70 -12.32 -19.69 -0.51
C ASP A 70 -11.78 -19.32 -1.90
N ILE A 71 -10.48 -19.01 -2.00
CA ILE A 71 -9.81 -18.71 -3.27
C ILE A 71 -9.71 -20.01 -4.10
N PHE A 72 -9.27 -21.11 -3.47
CA PHE A 72 -9.18 -22.42 -4.12
C PHE A 72 -10.54 -22.96 -4.55
N ASN A 73 -11.64 -22.58 -3.89
CA ASN A 73 -13.00 -22.95 -4.25
C ASN A 73 -13.64 -21.99 -5.28
N GLY A 74 -12.85 -21.10 -5.91
CA GLY A 74 -13.32 -20.24 -6.98
C GLY A 74 -14.16 -19.03 -6.53
N LYS A 75 -14.28 -18.75 -5.22
CA LYS A 75 -15.03 -17.57 -4.73
C LYS A 75 -14.32 -16.24 -5.04
N HIS A 76 -13.04 -16.31 -5.40
CA HIS A 76 -12.19 -15.14 -5.68
C HIS A 76 -11.36 -15.33 -6.96
N LEU A 77 -12.03 -15.36 -8.10
CA LEU A 77 -11.42 -15.56 -9.43
C LEU A 77 -10.38 -14.49 -9.81
N THR A 78 -10.54 -13.25 -9.32
CA THR A 78 -9.66 -12.11 -9.64
C THR A 78 -8.52 -11.93 -8.63
N TYR A 79 -8.25 -12.95 -7.81
CA TYR A 79 -7.16 -12.88 -6.83
C TYR A 79 -5.79 -12.84 -7.54
N GLN A 80 -4.93 -11.93 -7.10
CA GLN A 80 -3.65 -11.70 -7.77
C GLN A 80 -2.67 -12.87 -7.56
N SER A 81 -2.14 -13.44 -8.64
CA SER A 81 -1.24 -14.62 -8.63
C SER A 81 -0.02 -14.46 -7.73
N HIS A 82 0.64 -13.28 -7.74
CA HIS A 82 1.77 -13.01 -6.85
C HIS A 82 1.41 -13.06 -5.36
N LYS A 83 0.22 -12.55 -5.00
CA LYS A 83 -0.28 -12.63 -3.63
C LYS A 83 -0.63 -14.07 -3.28
N LEU A 84 -1.20 -14.81 -4.23
CA LEU A 84 -1.60 -16.21 -4.05
C LEU A 84 -0.37 -17.08 -3.78
N LYS A 85 0.66 -16.98 -4.62
CA LYS A 85 1.97 -17.62 -4.46
C LYS A 85 2.54 -17.44 -3.06
N LYS A 86 2.64 -16.18 -2.61
CA LYS A 86 3.19 -15.86 -1.28
C LYS A 86 2.41 -16.49 -0.15
N ARG A 87 1.08 -16.57 -0.28
CA ARG A 87 0.21 -17.16 0.74
C ARG A 87 0.27 -18.67 0.73
N ILE A 88 0.20 -19.31 -0.44
CA ILE A 88 0.35 -20.76 -0.60
C ILE A 88 1.63 -21.25 0.10
N LEU A 89 2.74 -20.55 -0.12
CA LEU A 89 4.03 -20.87 0.51
C LEU A 89 4.03 -20.62 2.03
N ARG A 90 3.48 -19.48 2.47
CA ARG A 90 3.46 -19.12 3.90
C ARG A 90 2.56 -20.03 4.72
N GLU A 91 1.41 -20.42 4.17
CA GLU A 91 0.40 -21.25 4.82
C GLU A 91 0.69 -22.75 4.62
N GLY A 92 1.75 -23.10 3.88
CA GLY A 92 2.28 -24.48 3.80
C GLY A 92 1.56 -25.41 2.82
N TYR A 93 0.70 -24.89 1.93
CA TYR A 93 0.02 -25.71 0.92
C TYR A 93 0.97 -26.29 -0.14
N LYS A 94 2.08 -25.60 -0.41
CA LYS A 94 3.16 -26.09 -1.29
C LYS A 94 4.52 -25.71 -0.71
N LEU A 95 5.53 -26.51 -1.05
CA LEU A 95 6.92 -26.27 -0.66
C LEU A 95 7.55 -25.20 -1.56
N HIS A 96 8.54 -24.48 -1.03
CA HIS A 96 9.33 -23.52 -1.81
C HIS A 96 10.37 -24.23 -2.68
N LYS A 97 9.88 -24.99 -3.67
CA LYS A 97 10.67 -25.70 -4.67
C LYS A 97 9.96 -25.67 -6.02
N CYS A 98 10.71 -25.76 -7.11
CA CYS A 98 10.16 -25.95 -8.43
C CYS A 98 9.52 -27.35 -8.50
N GLU A 99 8.26 -27.43 -8.90
CA GLU A 99 7.53 -28.69 -9.02
C GLU A 99 7.88 -29.47 -10.29
N ASN A 100 8.61 -28.84 -11.23
CA ASN A 100 9.13 -29.50 -12.43
C ASN A 100 10.55 -30.04 -12.21
N CYS A 101 11.54 -29.17 -11.92
CA CYS A 101 12.94 -29.58 -11.79
C CYS A 101 13.38 -29.88 -10.33
N GLY A 102 12.52 -29.66 -9.34
CA GLY A 102 12.81 -29.97 -7.93
C GLY A 102 13.76 -28.98 -7.22
N LEU A 103 14.40 -28.06 -7.94
CA LEU A 103 15.31 -27.08 -7.34
C LEU A 103 14.58 -26.21 -6.30
N SER A 104 15.25 -25.92 -5.19
CA SER A 104 14.77 -25.02 -4.13
C SER A 104 15.74 -23.88 -3.85
N GLN A 105 17.01 -24.03 -4.23
CA GLN A 105 18.08 -23.06 -4.02
C GLN A 105 18.91 -22.80 -5.28
N TRP A 106 19.46 -21.60 -5.39
CA TRP A 106 20.39 -21.14 -6.41
C TRP A 106 21.39 -20.17 -5.78
N LEU A 107 22.70 -20.47 -5.90
CA LEU A 107 23.78 -19.71 -5.25
C LEU A 107 23.49 -19.44 -3.77
N ASP A 108 23.16 -20.50 -3.02
CA ASP A 108 22.80 -20.48 -1.58
C ASP A 108 21.56 -19.64 -1.21
N ASN A 109 20.86 -19.08 -2.20
CA ASN A 109 19.63 -18.32 -2.02
C ASN A 109 18.42 -19.15 -2.44
N ALA A 110 17.27 -18.90 -1.84
CA ALA A 110 16.04 -19.56 -2.25
C ALA A 110 15.68 -19.13 -3.69
N ILE A 111 15.35 -20.10 -4.56
CA ILE A 111 15.08 -19.76 -5.97
C ILE A 111 13.81 -18.91 -6.09
N PRO A 112 13.77 -17.96 -7.04
CA PRO A 112 12.49 -17.38 -7.43
C PRO A 112 11.61 -18.49 -8.02
N LEU A 113 10.35 -18.52 -7.58
CA LEU A 113 9.30 -19.35 -8.17
C LEU A 113 8.21 -18.45 -8.72
N GLU A 114 7.57 -18.88 -9.79
CA GLU A 114 6.36 -18.29 -10.34
C GLU A 114 5.18 -19.26 -10.23
N LEU A 115 3.99 -18.69 -10.08
CA LEU A 115 2.75 -19.44 -10.00
C LEU A 115 2.19 -19.58 -11.40
N HIS A 116 2.11 -20.82 -11.87
CA HIS A 116 1.61 -21.18 -13.19
C HIS A 116 0.28 -21.93 -13.05
N HIS A 117 -0.64 -21.69 -13.98
CA HIS A 117 -1.93 -22.36 -14.10
C HIS A 117 -1.82 -23.46 -15.16
N ILE A 118 -1.98 -24.72 -14.78
CA ILE A 118 -1.76 -25.87 -15.68
C ILE A 118 -2.66 -25.79 -16.91
N ASP A 119 -3.91 -25.35 -16.74
CA ASP A 119 -4.88 -25.15 -17.82
C ASP A 119 -4.71 -23.82 -18.60
N GLY A 120 -3.75 -22.98 -18.24
CA GLY A 120 -3.56 -21.64 -18.82
C GLY A 120 -4.63 -20.61 -18.44
N ASN A 121 -5.64 -20.99 -17.64
CA ASN A 121 -6.72 -20.10 -17.24
C ASN A 121 -6.40 -19.42 -15.90
N ARG A 122 -6.02 -18.13 -15.97
CA ARG A 122 -5.71 -17.31 -14.78
C ARG A 122 -6.82 -17.22 -13.74
N LEU A 123 -8.07 -17.55 -14.09
CA LEU A 123 -9.22 -17.50 -13.17
C LEU A 123 -9.38 -18.83 -12.39
N ASN A 124 -8.78 -19.91 -12.88
CA ASN A 124 -8.87 -21.22 -12.25
C ASN A 124 -7.83 -21.36 -11.13
N ASN A 125 -8.16 -20.83 -9.96
CA ASN A 125 -7.27 -20.86 -8.79
C ASN A 125 -7.40 -22.14 -7.96
N HIS A 126 -7.96 -23.24 -8.49
CA HIS A 126 -7.98 -24.52 -7.78
C HIS A 126 -6.56 -24.97 -7.44
N LEU A 127 -6.31 -25.40 -6.19
CA LEU A 127 -4.95 -25.75 -5.74
C LEU A 127 -4.24 -26.77 -6.64
N GLN A 128 -4.99 -27.74 -7.17
CA GLN A 128 -4.50 -28.78 -8.08
C GLN A 128 -4.13 -28.23 -9.48
N ASN A 129 -4.74 -27.12 -9.91
CA ASN A 129 -4.44 -26.43 -11.16
C ASN A 129 -3.22 -25.49 -11.04
N LEU A 130 -2.71 -25.28 -9.82
CA LEU A 130 -1.60 -24.39 -9.56
C LEU A 130 -0.29 -25.17 -9.44
N ILE A 131 0.76 -24.70 -10.12
CA ILE A 131 2.11 -25.26 -10.05
C ILE A 131 3.13 -24.15 -9.83
N LEU A 132 4.13 -24.41 -8.99
CA LEU A 132 5.25 -23.50 -8.76
C LEU A 132 6.44 -23.88 -9.66
N LEU A 133 6.85 -22.97 -10.52
CA LEU A 133 7.94 -23.19 -11.49
C LEU A 133 9.04 -22.15 -11.31
N CYS A 134 10.30 -22.55 -11.47
CA CYS A 134 11.41 -21.60 -11.54
C CYS A 134 11.45 -20.89 -12.91
N PRO A 135 12.17 -19.76 -13.05
CA PRO A 135 12.27 -19.05 -14.32
C PRO A 135 12.73 -19.91 -15.49
N ASN A 136 13.58 -20.90 -15.25
CA ASN A 136 14.07 -21.81 -16.30
C ASN A 136 13.01 -22.82 -16.76
N CYS A 137 12.09 -23.22 -15.88
CA CYS A 137 10.99 -24.13 -16.20
C CYS A 137 9.72 -23.41 -16.65
N HIS A 138 9.66 -22.09 -16.43
CA HIS A 138 8.57 -21.21 -16.85
C HIS A 138 8.93 -20.43 -18.13
N ALA A 139 9.99 -20.85 -18.83
CA ALA A 139 10.44 -20.26 -20.08
C ALA A 139 9.54 -20.66 -21.26
#